data_AF-A0A7X7FQL7-F1
#
_entry.id   AF-A0A7X7FQL7-F1
#
_cell.length_a   1.000
_cell.length_b   1.000
_cell.length_c   1.000
_cell.angle_alpha   90.00
_cell.angle_beta   90.00
_cell.angle_gamma   90.00
#
_symmetry.space_group_name_H-M   'P 1'
#
loop_
_entity.id
_entity.type
_entity.pdbx_description
1 polymer ?
#
loop_
_entity_poly.entity_id
_entity_poly.type
_entity_poly.pdbx_seq_one_letter_code
_entity_poly.pdbx_strand_id
1 'polypeptide(L)'
;MKTIAVIEADFARGALGTRARLNDDLLGETVLRRTLKRALAAKRIDRAHLVVHHREKPLADAAVAGLDVVVQTHDAGSVPWREMVASGRKWSLDAWRGGLVGTSVFDESLNPWLIDAICQMDHAEAVVAVPPAAPLLDPDLLDRLIGHYEQVRGEMRLALTQTAPGLSAVVCQPALLGELAKAGQPLCRITAYRPDEPRKDLANQSAYYAVPAEISHAVGRCIVDTQCAADRVAHVLREAADGDGTPDATAVSRWLLDHRYDQIGALPEEVEIELTTEDSLPNTTLRPRGSAIGRRGLMSMDMYKRLIDELASRDDARIILGGFGDPLLHPEWPVMVAYARQAGVFGIAVRTTGVKLDAPAIDALMTPRVDVLNVLVDAMTPATYRIVHKADCHQQVVANIEAVCAANHQRQQPQPLIVCEMAKTRTTIGEMEQFFDHWIAKTGSVYIAGPSHYARQWPELAVMSMAPPARAACHRVFSRTLVLADGRVTACDQDYKGSHAIGSLADSTLSSLWAGPAMTAVRRSHLDGRFDGTPLCPMCEEWNRP
;
A
#
# COMPACT_ATOMS: atom_id res chain seq x y z
N MET A 1 -1.21 -15.32 32.72
CA MET A 1 -2.13 -14.95 31.63
C MET A 1 -1.99 -16.01 30.57
N LYS A 2 -3.00 -16.85 30.34
CA LYS A 2 -2.90 -17.85 29.26
C LYS A 2 -2.91 -17.14 27.90
N THR A 3 -1.83 -17.26 27.15
CA THR A 3 -1.63 -16.61 25.85
C THR A 3 -1.43 -17.66 24.76
N ILE A 4 -2.22 -17.58 23.71
CA ILE A 4 -2.11 -18.50 22.56
C ILE A 4 -1.65 -17.75 21.31
N ALA A 5 -0.97 -18.44 20.40
CA ALA A 5 -0.74 -17.95 19.04
C ALA A 5 -1.76 -18.59 18.10
N VAL A 6 -2.36 -17.77 17.24
CA VAL A 6 -3.26 -18.25 16.18
C VAL A 6 -2.71 -17.82 14.82
N ILE A 7 -2.47 -18.80 13.97
CA ILE A 7 -2.02 -18.65 12.59
C ILE A 7 -3.17 -19.10 11.70
N GLU A 8 -3.91 -18.16 11.13
CA GLU A 8 -4.93 -18.46 10.10
C GLU A 8 -4.24 -18.56 8.74
N ALA A 9 -4.42 -19.68 8.06
CA ALA A 9 -3.76 -19.96 6.78
C ALA A 9 -4.78 -20.42 5.72
N ASP A 10 -4.59 -19.88 4.51
CA ASP A 10 -5.27 -20.26 3.27
C ASP A 10 -4.14 -20.64 2.30
N PHE A 11 -4.07 -21.92 1.91
CA PHE A 11 -2.99 -22.43 1.07
C PHE A 11 -3.19 -22.10 -0.42
N ALA A 12 -4.35 -21.56 -0.79
CA ALA A 12 -4.63 -21.15 -2.16
C ALA A 12 -4.38 -19.64 -2.38
N ARG A 13 -4.87 -18.78 -1.46
CA ARG A 13 -4.92 -17.33 -1.66
C ARG A 13 -4.39 -16.54 -0.46
N GLY A 14 -3.42 -15.66 -0.69
CA GLY A 14 -2.90 -14.74 0.30
C GLY A 14 -3.89 -13.63 0.70
N ALA A 15 -3.53 -12.87 1.73
CA ALA A 15 -4.35 -11.77 2.26
C ALA A 15 -4.63 -10.66 1.24
N LEU A 16 -3.65 -10.39 0.37
CA LEU A 16 -3.71 -9.31 -0.63
C LEU A 16 -4.31 -9.77 -1.97
N GLY A 17 -4.80 -11.00 -2.04
CA GLY A 17 -5.38 -11.59 -3.24
C GLY A 17 -4.38 -12.24 -4.19
N THR A 18 -3.09 -12.27 -3.85
CA THR A 18 -2.05 -13.05 -4.54
C THR A 18 -2.19 -14.55 -4.26
N ARG A 19 -1.46 -15.38 -5.00
CA ARG A 19 -1.34 -16.81 -4.64
C ARG A 19 -0.69 -16.93 -3.27
N ALA A 20 -1.14 -17.89 -2.48
CA ALA A 20 -0.42 -18.22 -1.26
C ALA A 20 0.96 -18.83 -1.59
N ARG A 21 1.97 -18.50 -0.79
CA ARG A 21 3.34 -19.00 -0.88
C ARG A 21 3.74 -19.85 0.32
N LEU A 22 2.76 -20.31 1.09
CA LEU A 22 2.95 -21.03 2.35
C LEU A 22 3.75 -22.33 2.19
N ASN A 23 3.62 -23.00 1.04
CA ASN A 23 4.33 -24.23 0.68
C ASN A 23 5.57 -24.01 -0.19
N ASP A 24 5.87 -22.76 -0.57
CA ASP A 24 7.08 -22.47 -1.35
C ASP A 24 8.32 -22.80 -0.50
N ASP A 25 9.35 -23.37 -1.13
CA ASP A 25 10.64 -23.58 -0.47
C ASP A 25 11.32 -22.23 -0.20
N LEU A 26 11.79 -22.07 1.03
CA LEU A 26 12.61 -20.96 1.45
C LEU A 26 13.86 -21.54 2.13
N LEU A 27 14.92 -21.77 1.35
CA LEU A 27 16.20 -22.31 1.85
C LEU A 27 16.03 -23.69 2.53
N GLY A 28 15.34 -24.62 1.88
CA GLY A 28 15.19 -26.02 2.34
C GLY A 28 14.08 -26.26 3.36
N GLU A 29 13.28 -25.24 3.68
CA GLU A 29 12.08 -25.38 4.53
C GLU A 29 10.96 -24.49 3.99
N THR A 30 9.71 -24.93 4.11
CA THR A 30 8.58 -24.15 3.61
C THR A 30 8.38 -22.86 4.40
N VAL A 31 7.86 -21.83 3.74
CA VAL A 31 7.55 -20.52 4.34
C VAL A 31 6.72 -20.68 5.62
N LEU A 32 5.60 -21.40 5.56
CA LEU A 32 4.72 -21.57 6.72
C LEU A 32 5.43 -22.30 7.86
N ARG A 33 6.21 -23.34 7.55
CA ARG A 33 6.90 -24.12 8.57
C ARG A 33 7.96 -23.29 9.30
N ARG A 34 8.67 -22.40 8.59
CA ARG A 34 9.55 -21.41 9.23
C ARG A 34 8.78 -20.48 10.14
N THR A 35 7.66 -19.90 9.69
CA THR A 35 6.79 -19.07 10.52
C THR A 35 6.36 -19.77 11.80
N LEU A 36 5.91 -21.03 11.70
CA LEU A 36 5.48 -21.83 12.84
C LEU A 36 6.61 -22.07 13.85
N LYS A 37 7.82 -22.40 13.37
CA LYS A 37 9.00 -22.55 14.23
C LYS A 37 9.36 -21.27 14.98
N ARG A 38 9.23 -20.11 14.32
CA ARG A 38 9.46 -18.81 14.96
C ARG A 38 8.40 -18.52 16.04
N ALA A 39 7.13 -18.77 15.75
CA ALA A 39 6.07 -18.62 16.75
C ALA A 39 6.27 -19.54 17.97
N LEU A 40 6.70 -20.79 17.76
CA LEU A 40 7.00 -21.75 18.84
C LEU A 40 8.25 -21.41 19.66
N ALA A 41 9.18 -20.63 19.11
CA ALA A 41 10.37 -20.21 19.84
C ALA A 41 10.09 -19.12 20.89
N ALA A 42 8.91 -18.48 20.83
CA ALA A 42 8.50 -17.48 21.82
C ALA A 42 8.11 -18.17 23.14
N LYS A 43 8.66 -17.69 24.25
CA LYS A 43 8.55 -18.36 25.57
C LYS A 43 7.25 -18.04 26.29
N ARG A 44 6.55 -16.97 25.89
CA ARG A 44 5.29 -16.52 26.50
C ARG A 44 4.04 -16.97 25.74
N ILE A 45 4.20 -17.85 24.74
CA ILE A 45 3.08 -18.51 24.06
C ILE A 45 2.88 -19.89 24.69
N ASP A 46 1.72 -20.11 25.33
CA ASP A 46 1.38 -21.38 25.97
C ASP A 46 1.00 -22.46 24.96
N ARG A 47 0.45 -22.07 23.80
CA ARG A 47 0.05 -22.98 22.73
C ARG A 47 -0.06 -22.25 21.39
N ALA A 48 0.31 -22.92 20.30
CA ALA A 48 0.12 -22.44 18.94
C ALA A 48 -0.97 -23.25 18.21
N HIS A 49 -1.84 -22.57 17.48
CA HIS A 49 -2.86 -23.16 16.61
C HIS A 49 -2.64 -22.75 15.16
N LEU A 50 -2.63 -23.73 14.26
CA LEU A 50 -2.74 -23.52 12.81
C LEU A 50 -4.20 -23.74 12.42
N VAL A 51 -4.88 -22.68 11.97
CA VAL A 51 -6.30 -22.68 11.62
C VAL A 51 -6.43 -22.66 10.11
N VAL A 52 -7.08 -23.67 9.54
CA VAL A 52 -7.21 -23.84 8.08
C VAL A 52 -8.60 -24.29 7.68
N HIS A 53 -8.95 -24.14 6.41
CA HIS A 53 -10.16 -24.74 5.90
C HIS A 53 -10.07 -26.27 5.97
N HIS A 54 -11.17 -26.97 6.29
CA HIS A 54 -11.16 -28.44 6.49
C HIS A 54 -10.61 -29.24 5.30
N ARG A 55 -10.78 -28.71 4.08
CA ARG A 55 -10.24 -29.30 2.83
C ARG A 55 -8.72 -29.25 2.74
N GLU A 56 -8.09 -28.31 3.45
CA GLU A 56 -6.64 -28.08 3.43
C GLU A 56 -5.92 -28.78 4.59
N LYS A 57 -6.65 -29.52 5.44
CA LYS A 57 -6.10 -30.24 6.58
C LYS A 57 -4.88 -31.11 6.22
N PRO A 58 -4.83 -31.85 5.10
CA PRO A 58 -3.64 -32.64 4.75
C PRO A 58 -2.37 -31.79 4.55
N LEU A 59 -2.51 -30.58 3.98
CA LEU A 59 -1.40 -29.63 3.82
C LEU A 59 -0.95 -29.08 5.17
N ALA A 60 -1.91 -28.74 6.03
CA ALA A 60 -1.65 -28.29 7.39
C ALA A 60 -0.93 -29.35 8.23
N ASP A 61 -1.40 -30.59 8.20
CA ASP A 61 -0.79 -31.73 8.91
C ASP A 61 0.66 -31.96 8.47
N ALA A 62 0.94 -31.83 7.18
CA ALA A 62 2.30 -31.90 6.65
C ALA A 62 3.17 -30.72 7.14
N ALA A 63 2.63 -29.49 7.14
CA ALA A 63 3.35 -28.31 7.60
C ALA A 63 3.73 -28.38 9.08
N VAL A 64 2.85 -28.93 9.94
CA VAL A 64 3.08 -29.05 11.38
C VAL A 64 3.82 -30.31 11.80
N ALA A 65 4.16 -31.23 10.88
CA ALA A 65 4.75 -32.52 11.23
C ALA A 65 5.99 -32.37 12.15
N GLY A 66 5.93 -32.97 13.34
CA GLY A 66 6.99 -32.88 14.35
C GLY A 66 7.11 -31.53 15.09
N LEU A 67 6.12 -30.65 14.96
CA LEU A 67 6.01 -29.39 15.71
C LEU A 67 4.85 -29.50 16.71
N ASP A 68 4.97 -28.84 17.86
CA ASP A 68 3.90 -28.75 18.86
C ASP A 68 2.87 -27.67 18.48
N VAL A 69 2.16 -27.91 17.37
CA VAL A 69 1.13 -27.01 16.83
C VAL A 69 -0.17 -27.79 16.68
N VAL A 70 -1.25 -27.26 17.25
CA VAL A 70 -2.57 -27.86 17.10
C VAL A 70 -3.20 -27.40 15.78
N VAL A 71 -3.56 -28.36 14.92
CA VAL A 71 -4.30 -28.05 13.69
C VAL A 71 -5.79 -27.98 13.99
N GLN A 72 -6.39 -26.82 13.69
CA GLN A 72 -7.82 -26.57 13.80
C GLN A 72 -8.40 -26.38 12.41
N THR A 73 -9.59 -26.94 12.18
CA THR A 73 -10.26 -26.86 10.87
C THR A 73 -11.58 -26.10 10.95
N HIS A 74 -11.90 -25.33 9.92
CA HIS A 74 -13.19 -24.65 9.79
C HIS A 74 -13.83 -24.83 8.40
N ASP A 75 -15.08 -24.38 8.30
CA ASP A 75 -15.82 -24.19 7.03
C ASP A 75 -16.32 -22.73 6.91
N ALA A 76 -15.73 -21.82 7.68
CA ALA A 76 -16.03 -20.40 7.61
C ALA A 76 -15.52 -19.77 6.31
N GLY A 77 -16.28 -18.81 5.77
CA GLY A 77 -15.85 -17.96 4.66
C GLY A 77 -14.87 -16.87 5.10
N SER A 78 -14.44 -16.04 4.14
CA SER A 78 -13.57 -14.88 4.41
C SER A 78 -14.30 -13.77 5.16
N VAL A 79 -13.54 -12.95 5.88
CA VAL A 79 -14.07 -11.71 6.49
C VAL A 79 -14.68 -10.78 5.44
N PRO A 80 -15.78 -10.06 5.74
CA PRO A 80 -16.47 -9.20 4.76
C PRO A 80 -15.61 -8.07 4.18
N TRP A 81 -14.61 -7.62 4.92
CA TRP A 81 -13.71 -6.53 4.53
C TRP A 81 -12.41 -7.00 3.86
N ARG A 82 -12.24 -8.29 3.55
CA ARG A 82 -10.99 -8.84 2.96
C ARG A 82 -10.56 -8.04 1.73
N GLU A 83 -11.49 -7.80 0.82
CA GLU A 83 -11.25 -7.10 -0.45
C GLU A 83 -10.94 -5.60 -0.24
N MET A 84 -11.54 -4.97 0.78
CA MET A 84 -11.22 -3.60 1.20
C MET A 84 -9.79 -3.50 1.75
N VAL A 85 -9.42 -4.41 2.66
CA VAL A 85 -8.07 -4.49 3.23
C VAL A 85 -7.03 -4.74 2.15
N ALA A 86 -7.27 -5.71 1.26
CA ALA A 86 -6.38 -5.98 0.14
C ALA A 86 -6.18 -4.73 -0.72
N SER A 87 -7.27 -4.06 -1.13
CA SER A 87 -7.21 -2.84 -1.96
C SER A 87 -6.43 -1.71 -1.28
N GLY A 88 -6.59 -1.52 0.03
CA GLY A 88 -5.89 -0.47 0.78
C GLY A 88 -4.42 -0.79 1.05
N ARG A 89 -4.09 -2.07 1.26
CA ARG A 89 -2.74 -2.52 1.60
C ARG A 89 -1.82 -2.70 0.40
N LYS A 90 -2.37 -2.96 -0.79
CA LYS A 90 -1.62 -2.95 -2.06
C LYS A 90 -0.71 -1.73 -2.22
N TRP A 91 -1.12 -0.57 -1.71
CA TRP A 91 -0.41 0.72 -1.86
C TRP A 91 0.51 1.07 -0.70
N SER A 92 0.73 0.16 0.26
CA SER A 92 1.50 0.44 1.48
C SER A 92 2.23 -0.81 2.02
N LEU A 93 2.66 -1.69 1.11
CA LEU A 93 3.20 -3.02 1.40
C LEU A 93 4.35 -3.05 2.42
N ASP A 94 5.27 -2.10 2.33
CA ASP A 94 6.51 -2.06 3.13
C ASP A 94 6.33 -1.46 4.53
N ALA A 95 5.19 -0.83 4.79
CA ALA A 95 4.88 -0.20 6.07
C ALA A 95 3.83 -1.03 6.84
N TRP A 96 3.94 -1.07 8.16
CA TRP A 96 2.97 -1.74 9.02
C TRP A 96 1.61 -1.01 9.07
N ARG A 97 1.58 0.30 8.82
CA ARG A 97 0.39 1.16 8.80
C ARG A 97 0.45 2.11 7.60
N GLY A 98 -0.64 2.83 7.35
CA GLY A 98 -0.75 3.83 6.29
C GLY A 98 -1.50 3.32 5.06
N GLY A 99 -2.16 2.17 5.15
CA GLY A 99 -3.08 1.73 4.12
C GLY A 99 -4.32 2.61 4.06
N LEU A 100 -4.90 2.71 2.85
CA LEU A 100 -6.13 3.46 2.63
C LEU A 100 -7.25 2.95 3.55
N VAL A 101 -8.22 3.82 3.82
CA VAL A 101 -9.35 3.60 4.74
C VAL A 101 -8.94 3.12 6.14
N GLY A 102 -7.73 3.51 6.57
CA GLY A 102 -7.18 3.21 7.90
C GLY A 102 -6.68 1.78 8.07
N THR A 103 -6.39 1.08 6.98
CA THR A 103 -5.91 -0.31 7.00
C THR A 103 -4.44 -0.41 7.39
N SER A 104 -4.08 -1.55 7.98
CA SER A 104 -2.73 -1.88 8.46
C SER A 104 -2.37 -3.33 8.14
N VAL A 105 -1.12 -3.71 8.35
CA VAL A 105 -0.68 -5.10 8.19
C VAL A 105 -1.45 -6.06 9.11
N PHE A 106 -1.88 -5.60 10.28
CA PHE A 106 -2.58 -6.46 11.25
C PHE A 106 -4.01 -6.81 10.83
N ASP A 107 -4.55 -6.12 9.82
CA ASP A 107 -5.86 -6.44 9.25
C ASP A 107 -5.78 -7.52 8.16
N GLU A 108 -4.58 -7.84 7.68
CA GLU A 108 -4.34 -8.76 6.56
C GLU A 108 -4.65 -10.22 6.92
N SER A 109 -4.36 -10.65 8.16
CA SER A 109 -4.42 -12.06 8.58
C SER A 109 -5.20 -12.28 9.88
N LEU A 110 -6.30 -11.54 10.06
CA LEU A 110 -7.12 -11.59 11.27
C LEU A 110 -8.60 -11.83 10.94
N ASN A 111 -9.08 -13.04 11.23
CA ASN A 111 -10.50 -13.36 11.27
C ASN A 111 -11.03 -13.39 12.71
N PRO A 112 -11.76 -12.36 13.16
CA PRO A 112 -12.10 -12.22 14.57
C PRO A 112 -13.05 -13.32 15.06
N TRP A 113 -13.90 -13.87 14.19
CA TRP A 113 -14.80 -14.98 14.55
C TRP A 113 -14.05 -16.28 14.80
N LEU A 114 -13.12 -16.64 13.91
CA LEU A 114 -12.33 -17.86 14.06
C LEU A 114 -11.42 -17.76 15.28
N ILE A 115 -10.71 -16.63 15.43
CA ILE A 115 -9.77 -16.44 16.52
C ILE A 115 -10.51 -16.42 17.86
N ASP A 116 -11.67 -15.77 17.97
CA ASP A 116 -12.51 -15.79 19.19
C ASP A 116 -12.94 -17.22 19.55
N ALA A 117 -13.35 -18.03 18.56
CA ALA A 117 -13.72 -19.43 18.79
C ALA A 117 -12.53 -20.26 19.33
N ILE A 118 -11.33 -20.10 18.75
CA ILE A 118 -10.12 -20.78 19.27
C ILE A 118 -9.79 -20.31 20.68
N CYS A 119 -9.89 -19.01 20.96
CA CYS A 119 -9.65 -18.47 22.31
C CYS A 119 -10.60 -19.08 23.34
N GLN A 120 -11.88 -19.27 22.99
CA GLN A 120 -12.87 -19.89 23.87
C GLN A 120 -12.58 -21.38 24.12
N MET A 121 -12.21 -22.13 23.08
CA MET A 121 -11.85 -23.56 23.20
C MET A 121 -10.66 -23.76 24.14
N ASP A 122 -9.69 -22.85 24.09
CA ASP A 122 -8.47 -22.94 24.89
C ASP A 122 -8.57 -22.17 26.21
N HIS A 123 -9.69 -21.50 26.52
CA HIS A 123 -9.80 -20.60 27.66
C HIS A 123 -8.63 -19.59 27.73
N ALA A 124 -8.24 -19.06 26.57
CA ALA A 124 -7.15 -18.10 26.47
C ALA A 124 -7.59 -16.73 27.01
N GLU A 125 -6.67 -16.04 27.67
CA GLU A 125 -6.86 -14.68 28.16
C GLU A 125 -6.32 -13.62 27.19
N ALA A 126 -5.40 -14.01 26.32
CA ALA A 126 -4.77 -13.21 25.29
C ALA A 126 -4.48 -14.06 24.05
N VAL A 127 -4.44 -13.42 22.88
CA VAL A 127 -4.08 -14.07 21.64
C VAL A 127 -3.10 -13.23 20.83
N VAL A 128 -2.12 -13.90 20.23
CA VAL A 128 -1.19 -13.35 19.25
C VAL A 128 -1.67 -13.78 17.86
N ALA A 129 -2.14 -12.84 17.05
CA ALA A 129 -2.57 -13.12 15.67
C ALA A 129 -1.36 -13.00 14.74
N VAL A 130 -0.79 -14.15 14.36
CA VAL A 130 0.48 -14.23 13.62
C VAL A 130 0.19 -14.41 12.12
N PRO A 131 0.76 -13.56 11.24
CA PRO A 131 0.65 -13.76 9.79
C PRO A 131 1.27 -15.10 9.37
N PRO A 132 0.60 -15.91 8.53
CA PRO A 132 1.04 -17.27 8.21
C PRO A 132 2.33 -17.33 7.37
N ALA A 133 2.66 -16.23 6.67
CA ALA A 133 3.83 -16.12 5.80
C ALA A 133 4.91 -15.20 6.39
N ALA A 134 5.10 -15.17 7.71
CA ALA A 134 6.10 -14.33 8.39
C ALA A 134 7.32 -15.14 8.91
N PRO A 135 8.22 -15.62 8.04
CA PRO A 135 9.37 -16.44 8.43
C PRO A 135 10.45 -15.67 9.22
N LEU A 136 10.41 -14.33 9.22
CA LEU A 136 11.30 -13.45 9.98
C LEU A 136 10.67 -12.92 11.27
N LEU A 137 9.50 -13.45 11.67
CA LEU A 137 8.86 -13.13 12.95
C LEU A 137 9.87 -13.28 14.09
N ASP A 138 10.04 -12.27 14.93
CA ASP A 138 11.00 -12.30 16.03
C ASP A 138 10.35 -12.82 17.34
N PRO A 139 10.79 -13.99 17.86
CA PRO A 139 10.23 -14.57 19.09
C PRO A 139 10.49 -13.73 20.34
N ASP A 140 11.68 -13.12 20.45
CA ASP A 140 12.04 -12.29 21.61
C ASP A 140 11.28 -10.96 21.59
N LEU A 141 11.04 -10.39 20.39
CA LEU A 141 10.19 -9.22 20.25
C LEU A 141 8.73 -9.55 20.59
N LEU A 142 8.22 -10.71 20.17
CA LEU A 142 6.88 -11.16 20.57
C LEU A 142 6.78 -11.33 22.09
N ASP A 143 7.77 -11.94 22.74
CA ASP A 143 7.79 -12.11 24.19
C ASP A 143 7.77 -10.74 24.90
N ARG A 144 8.52 -9.76 24.40
CA ARG A 144 8.49 -8.39 24.94
C ARG A 144 7.14 -7.72 24.74
N LEU A 145 6.51 -7.90 23.58
CA LEU A 145 5.19 -7.36 23.28
C LEU A 145 4.09 -7.98 24.17
N ILE A 146 4.13 -9.30 24.39
CA ILE A 146 3.22 -10.00 25.30
C ILE A 146 3.43 -9.52 26.74
N GLY A 147 4.69 -9.42 27.19
CA GLY A 147 5.02 -8.90 28.52
C GLY A 147 4.57 -7.45 28.72
N HIS A 148 4.67 -6.61 27.68
CA HIS A 148 4.11 -5.26 27.68
C HIS A 148 2.59 -5.28 27.79
N TYR A 149 1.91 -6.12 26.98
CA TYR A 149 0.46 -6.28 27.07
C TYR A 149 0.00 -6.69 28.47
N GLU A 150 0.71 -7.62 29.15
CA GLU A 150 0.40 -8.01 30.53
C GLU A 150 0.38 -6.83 31.51
N GLN A 151 1.26 -5.84 31.29
CA GLN A 151 1.34 -4.65 32.15
C GLN A 151 0.20 -3.67 31.88
N VAL A 152 -0.27 -3.58 30.62
CA VAL A 152 -1.26 -2.58 30.20
C VAL A 152 -2.67 -3.14 30.02
N ARG A 153 -2.88 -4.45 30.13
CA ARG A 153 -4.17 -5.12 29.83
C ARG A 153 -5.37 -4.69 30.69
N GLY A 154 -5.11 -4.02 31.81
CA GLY A 154 -6.16 -3.42 32.64
C GLY A 154 -6.75 -2.14 32.04
N GLU A 155 -6.00 -1.47 31.16
CA GLU A 155 -6.39 -0.22 30.50
C GLU A 155 -6.62 -0.42 29.00
N MET A 156 -5.75 -1.21 28.36
CA MET A 156 -5.73 -1.44 26.93
C MET A 156 -6.13 -2.87 26.58
N ARG A 157 -6.88 -3.04 25.50
CA ARG A 157 -7.39 -4.35 25.06
C ARG A 157 -6.55 -5.00 23.96
N LEU A 158 -5.46 -4.35 23.59
CA LEU A 158 -4.49 -4.81 22.58
C LEU A 158 -3.13 -4.19 22.84
N ALA A 159 -2.09 -4.82 22.28
CA ALA A 159 -0.76 -4.23 22.16
C ALA A 159 -0.19 -4.40 20.74
N LEU A 160 0.53 -3.38 20.27
CA LEU A 160 1.15 -3.30 18.94
C LEU A 160 2.58 -2.77 19.02
N THR A 161 3.35 -2.94 17.96
CA THR A 161 4.68 -2.31 17.80
C THR A 161 4.95 -1.95 16.33
N GLN A 162 5.86 -0.99 16.08
CA GLN A 162 6.24 -0.47 14.76
C GLN A 162 7.40 -1.31 14.30
N THR A 163 7.16 -2.15 13.31
CA THR A 163 8.18 -2.98 12.70
C THR A 163 7.88 -3.10 11.23
N ALA A 164 8.87 -3.51 10.45
CA ALA A 164 8.61 -3.94 9.09
C ALA A 164 7.59 -5.10 9.09
N PRO A 165 6.61 -5.13 8.15
CA PRO A 165 5.60 -6.19 8.07
C PRO A 165 6.21 -7.59 8.14
N GLY A 166 5.79 -8.41 9.11
CA GLY A 166 6.27 -9.80 9.27
C GLY A 166 7.37 -10.00 10.32
N LEU A 167 7.86 -8.95 10.99
CA LEU A 167 8.79 -9.08 12.13
C LEU A 167 8.08 -9.23 13.48
N SER A 168 6.82 -8.80 13.57
CA SER A 168 5.99 -8.90 14.77
C SER A 168 4.52 -9.17 14.42
N ALA A 169 3.67 -9.26 15.44
CA ALA A 169 2.25 -9.56 15.36
C ALA A 169 1.45 -8.60 16.26
N VAL A 170 0.13 -8.75 16.28
CA VAL A 170 -0.73 -8.07 17.26
C VAL A 170 -1.05 -9.01 18.43
N VAL A 171 -1.04 -8.47 19.65
CA VAL A 171 -1.58 -9.11 20.84
C VAL A 171 -2.93 -8.47 21.16
N CYS A 172 -3.97 -9.25 21.36
CA CYS A 172 -5.29 -8.73 21.70
C CYS A 172 -6.05 -9.58 22.72
N GLN A 173 -7.00 -8.94 23.40
CA GLN A 173 -7.93 -9.59 24.30
C GLN A 173 -9.02 -10.30 23.47
N PRO A 174 -9.40 -11.56 23.78
CA PRO A 174 -10.47 -12.26 23.06
C PRO A 174 -11.80 -11.48 23.03
N ALA A 175 -12.16 -10.81 24.13
CA ALA A 175 -13.37 -9.99 24.19
C ALA A 175 -13.40 -8.87 23.12
N LEU A 176 -12.23 -8.31 22.76
CA LEU A 176 -12.15 -7.30 21.70
C LEU A 176 -12.49 -7.91 20.34
N LEU A 177 -12.03 -9.13 20.06
CA LEU A 177 -12.33 -9.85 18.83
C LEU A 177 -13.84 -10.12 18.70
N GLY A 178 -14.49 -10.57 19.79
CA GLY A 178 -15.93 -10.77 19.81
C GLY A 178 -16.74 -9.48 19.55
N GLU A 179 -16.25 -8.32 19.97
CA GLU A 179 -16.86 -7.02 19.66
C GLU A 179 -16.62 -6.57 18.21
N LEU A 180 -15.40 -6.75 17.70
CA LEU A 180 -15.08 -6.46 16.30
C LEU A 180 -15.90 -7.31 15.34
N ALA A 181 -16.07 -8.59 15.66
CA ALA A 181 -16.94 -9.52 14.95
C ALA A 181 -18.40 -9.03 14.92
N LYS A 182 -18.94 -8.58 16.06
CA LYS A 182 -20.30 -8.01 16.12
C LYS A 182 -20.43 -6.69 15.35
N ALA A 183 -19.41 -5.86 15.41
CA ALA A 183 -19.39 -4.56 14.74
C ALA A 183 -19.11 -4.67 13.22
N GLY A 184 -18.64 -5.83 12.74
CA GLY A 184 -18.34 -6.03 11.33
C GLY A 184 -17.20 -5.15 10.82
N GLN A 185 -16.17 -4.90 11.63
CA GLN A 185 -15.05 -4.02 11.28
C GLN A 185 -13.67 -4.67 11.50
N PRO A 186 -12.67 -4.33 10.67
CA PRO A 186 -11.28 -4.76 10.89
C PRO A 186 -10.70 -4.15 12.16
N LEU A 187 -9.71 -4.83 12.73
CA LEU A 187 -9.08 -4.47 14.00
C LEU A 187 -8.57 -3.03 14.00
N CYS A 188 -7.70 -2.67 13.06
CA CYS A 188 -7.00 -1.39 13.13
C CYS A 188 -7.83 -0.20 12.66
N ARG A 189 -9.10 -0.39 12.29
CA ARG A 189 -10.05 0.72 12.14
C ARG A 189 -10.26 1.48 13.45
N ILE A 190 -10.08 0.82 14.61
CA ILE A 190 -10.09 1.49 15.92
C ILE A 190 -8.92 2.48 16.11
N THR A 191 -7.86 2.35 15.28
CA THR A 191 -6.72 3.27 15.27
C THR A 191 -6.95 4.44 14.31
N ALA A 192 -7.92 4.34 13.39
CA ALA A 192 -8.15 5.36 12.38
C ALA A 192 -8.65 6.67 13.01
N TYR A 193 -8.20 7.80 12.45
CA TYR A 193 -8.68 9.10 12.87
C TYR A 193 -10.16 9.29 12.51
N ARG A 194 -10.93 9.80 13.48
CA ARG A 194 -12.36 10.07 13.35
C ARG A 194 -12.60 11.53 13.76
N PRO A 195 -12.93 12.44 12.82
CA PRO A 195 -13.14 13.86 13.13
C PRO A 195 -14.22 14.12 14.18
N ASP A 196 -15.25 13.27 14.21
CA ASP A 196 -16.38 13.33 15.15
C ASP A 196 -16.00 12.87 16.57
N GLU A 197 -14.91 12.13 16.71
CA GLU A 197 -14.42 11.60 17.98
C GLU A 197 -12.88 11.71 18.05
N PRO A 198 -12.33 12.94 18.14
CA PRO A 198 -10.88 13.14 18.13
C PRO A 198 -10.25 12.50 19.37
N ARG A 199 -9.30 11.59 19.12
CA ARG A 199 -8.56 10.86 20.15
C ARG A 199 -7.06 10.94 19.86
N LYS A 200 -6.24 10.79 20.90
CA LYS A 200 -4.79 10.63 20.72
C LYS A 200 -4.55 9.38 19.88
N ASP A 201 -3.61 9.44 18.94
CA ASP A 201 -3.21 8.26 18.17
C ASP A 201 -2.78 7.13 19.12
N LEU A 202 -3.26 5.91 18.89
CA LEU A 202 -2.90 4.73 19.68
C LEU A 202 -1.38 4.47 19.68
N ALA A 203 -0.67 4.87 18.63
CA ALA A 203 0.80 4.81 18.57
C ALA A 203 1.48 5.67 19.66
N ASN A 204 0.77 6.65 20.24
CA ASN A 204 1.23 7.51 21.32
C ASN A 204 0.60 7.14 22.68
N GLN A 205 0.03 5.94 22.79
CA GLN A 205 -0.63 5.45 24.01
C GLN A 205 0.06 4.19 24.56
N SER A 206 -0.35 3.76 25.76
CA SER A 206 0.21 2.59 26.45
C SER A 206 -0.03 1.27 25.71
N ALA A 207 -0.96 1.19 24.74
CA ALA A 207 -1.09 -0.01 23.89
C ALA A 207 0.14 -0.24 23.00
N TYR A 208 0.98 0.76 22.82
CA TYR A 208 2.06 0.69 21.85
C TYR A 208 3.41 0.41 22.54
N TYR A 209 4.04 -0.71 22.18
CA TYR A 209 5.35 -1.09 22.67
C TYR A 209 6.45 -0.42 21.85
N ALA A 210 7.18 0.49 22.49
CA ALA A 210 8.27 1.22 21.87
C ALA A 210 9.48 0.32 21.61
N VAL A 211 10.02 0.41 20.39
CA VAL A 211 11.22 -0.31 19.95
C VAL A 211 12.33 0.68 19.56
N PRO A 212 13.60 0.24 19.49
CA PRO A 212 14.69 1.06 18.97
C PRO A 212 14.37 1.67 17.60
N ALA A 213 14.92 2.86 17.35
CA ALA A 213 14.67 3.62 16.12
C ALA A 213 15.05 2.85 14.85
N GLU A 214 16.10 2.03 14.91
CA GLU A 214 16.47 1.15 13.78
C GLU A 214 15.36 0.17 13.40
N ILE A 215 14.58 -0.32 14.36
CA ILE A 215 13.47 -1.24 14.10
C ILE A 215 12.23 -0.48 13.62
N SER A 216 11.87 0.63 14.28
CA SER A 216 10.66 1.38 13.93
C SER A 216 10.76 2.13 12.60
N HIS A 217 11.97 2.50 12.17
CA HIS A 217 12.20 3.19 10.90
C HIS A 217 12.47 2.24 9.72
N ALA A 218 12.74 0.96 9.98
CA ALA A 218 12.93 -0.01 8.92
C ALA A 218 11.62 -0.23 8.15
N VAL A 219 11.69 -0.07 6.83
CA VAL A 219 10.60 -0.36 5.91
C VAL A 219 10.97 -1.58 5.09
N GLY A 220 10.00 -2.47 4.92
CA GLY A 220 10.18 -3.60 4.02
C GLY A 220 9.27 -4.77 4.31
N ARG A 221 8.53 -5.22 3.30
CA ARG A 221 7.64 -6.37 3.46
C ARG A 221 8.44 -7.67 3.67
N CYS A 222 8.37 -8.22 4.88
CA CYS A 222 8.93 -9.51 5.28
C CYS A 222 7.86 -10.61 5.41
N ILE A 223 6.63 -10.32 4.97
CA ILE A 223 5.58 -11.32 4.75
C ILE A 223 5.76 -11.88 3.34
N VAL A 224 5.99 -13.18 3.21
CA VAL A 224 6.27 -13.84 1.93
C VAL A 224 4.98 -14.15 1.19
N ASP A 225 4.40 -13.13 0.56
CA ASP A 225 3.17 -13.23 -0.25
C ASP A 225 3.29 -12.59 -1.64
N THR A 226 4.49 -12.11 -1.98
CA THR A 226 4.92 -11.65 -3.30
C THR A 226 6.30 -12.24 -3.61
N GLN A 227 6.71 -12.27 -4.89
CA GLN A 227 8.05 -12.73 -5.25
C GLN A 227 9.14 -11.82 -4.68
N CYS A 228 8.92 -10.50 -4.74
CA CYS A 228 9.84 -9.50 -4.20
C CYS A 228 10.08 -9.71 -2.69
N ALA A 229 9.01 -9.97 -1.93
CA ALA A 229 9.13 -10.26 -0.50
C ALA A 229 9.84 -11.60 -0.23
N ALA A 230 9.57 -12.63 -1.05
CA ALA A 230 10.25 -13.92 -0.97
C ALA A 230 11.77 -13.79 -1.17
N ASP A 231 12.17 -13.08 -2.23
CA ASP A 231 13.58 -12.86 -2.56
C ASP A 231 14.27 -12.02 -1.48
N ARG A 232 13.61 -10.97 -0.99
CA ARG A 232 14.10 -10.13 0.11
C ARG A 232 14.34 -10.95 1.37
N VAL A 233 13.36 -11.74 1.79
CA VAL A 233 13.48 -12.61 2.98
C VAL A 233 14.60 -13.63 2.79
N ALA A 234 14.74 -14.21 1.59
CA ALA A 234 15.83 -15.14 1.30
C ALA A 234 17.22 -14.49 1.41
N HIS A 235 17.38 -13.23 0.96
CA HIS A 235 18.63 -12.48 1.15
C HIS A 235 18.90 -12.19 2.62
N VAL A 236 17.90 -11.68 3.36
CA VAL A 236 18.02 -11.44 4.80
C VAL A 236 18.47 -12.69 5.55
N LEU A 237 17.86 -13.84 5.27
CA LEU A 237 18.22 -15.10 5.93
C LEU A 237 19.64 -15.58 5.61
N ARG A 238 20.20 -15.21 4.45
CA ARG A 238 21.58 -15.58 4.06
C ARG A 238 22.62 -14.62 4.61
N GLU A 239 22.28 -13.34 4.75
CA GLU A 239 23.26 -12.27 4.96
C GLU A 239 23.17 -11.60 6.34
N ALA A 240 21.97 -11.52 6.93
CA ALA A 240 21.77 -10.87 8.22
C ALA A 240 21.91 -11.85 9.41
N ALA A 241 22.06 -13.15 9.14
CA ALA A 241 22.30 -14.15 10.16
C ALA A 241 23.75 -14.09 10.67
N ASP A 242 23.95 -13.85 11.96
CA ASP A 242 25.24 -14.08 12.62
C ASP A 242 25.38 -15.60 12.89
N GLY A 243 26.29 -16.27 12.18
CA GLY A 243 26.57 -17.70 12.38
C GLY A 243 25.51 -18.65 11.82
N ASP A 244 25.08 -19.62 12.61
CA ASP A 244 24.10 -20.67 12.25
C ASP A 244 22.64 -20.31 12.63
N GLY A 245 22.41 -19.11 13.17
CA GLY A 245 21.13 -18.66 13.71
C GLY A 245 20.20 -17.97 12.69
N THR A 246 18.92 -17.87 13.04
CA THR A 246 17.96 -16.98 12.34
C THR A 246 18.10 -15.56 12.89
N PRO A 247 18.14 -14.50 12.05
CA PRO A 247 18.33 -13.13 12.52
C PRO A 247 17.20 -12.67 13.45
N ASP A 248 17.55 -11.77 14.38
CA ASP A 248 16.58 -11.05 15.22
C ASP A 248 16.06 -9.80 14.48
N ALA A 249 15.04 -9.14 15.05
CA ALA A 249 14.43 -7.96 14.45
C ALA A 249 15.44 -6.82 14.25
N THR A 250 16.44 -6.68 15.12
CA THR A 250 17.47 -5.65 14.97
C THR A 250 18.35 -5.93 13.76
N ALA A 251 18.84 -7.15 13.58
CA ALA A 251 19.65 -7.55 12.45
C ALA A 251 18.87 -7.42 11.13
N VAL A 252 17.61 -7.89 11.10
CA VAL A 252 16.75 -7.73 9.92
C VAL A 252 16.52 -6.25 9.60
N SER A 253 16.17 -5.43 10.60
CA SER A 253 15.91 -4.02 10.39
C SER A 253 17.12 -3.24 9.90
N ARG A 254 18.33 -3.54 10.40
CA ARG A 254 19.58 -2.95 9.88
C ARG A 254 19.82 -3.34 8.44
N TRP A 255 19.67 -4.63 8.12
CA TRP A 255 19.82 -5.11 6.75
C TRP A 255 18.85 -4.39 5.80
N LEU A 256 17.58 -4.22 6.19
CA LEU A 256 16.58 -3.49 5.38
C LEU A 256 16.97 -2.03 5.16
N LEU A 257 17.49 -1.35 6.19
CA LEU A 257 17.91 0.05 6.09
C LEU A 257 19.14 0.23 5.18
N ASP A 258 20.08 -0.70 5.25
CA ASP A 258 21.33 -0.68 4.50
C ASP A 258 21.11 -1.02 3.01
N HIS A 259 20.22 -1.99 2.72
CA HIS A 259 19.99 -2.51 1.37
C HIS A 259 18.75 -1.94 0.67
N ARG A 260 18.16 -0.86 1.21
CA ARG A 260 16.91 -0.26 0.69
C ARG A 260 16.96 0.21 -0.76
N TYR A 261 18.16 0.38 -1.33
CA TYR A 261 18.35 0.79 -2.73
C TYR A 261 18.99 -0.29 -3.62
N ASP A 262 19.30 -1.46 -3.06
CA ASP A 262 19.98 -2.53 -3.78
C ASP A 262 19.00 -3.48 -4.47
N GLN A 263 17.80 -3.61 -3.91
CA GLN A 263 16.77 -4.55 -4.37
C GLN A 263 15.91 -3.95 -5.49
N ILE A 264 16.54 -3.58 -6.59
CA ILE A 264 15.84 -3.04 -7.77
C ILE A 264 15.43 -4.20 -8.68
N GLY A 265 14.12 -4.47 -8.74
CA GLY A 265 13.57 -5.47 -9.65
C GLY A 265 13.77 -5.09 -11.13
N ALA A 266 13.62 -6.08 -12.01
CA ALA A 266 13.68 -5.89 -13.47
C ALA A 266 12.60 -4.92 -14.00
N LEU A 267 11.54 -4.72 -13.23
CA LEU A 267 10.46 -3.77 -13.48
C LEU A 267 10.26 -2.88 -12.24
N PRO A 268 9.80 -1.63 -12.44
CA PRO A 268 9.37 -0.77 -11.34
C PRO A 268 8.20 -1.40 -10.59
N GLU A 269 8.06 -1.07 -9.31
CA GLU A 269 6.95 -1.54 -8.49
C GLU A 269 5.64 -0.79 -8.79
N GLU A 270 5.76 0.47 -9.21
CA GLU A 270 4.63 1.32 -9.57
C GLU A 270 4.89 2.07 -10.89
N VAL A 271 3.91 2.05 -11.78
CA VAL A 271 3.94 2.80 -13.04
C VAL A 271 2.72 3.69 -13.14
N GLU A 272 2.95 5.00 -13.24
CA GLU A 272 1.90 5.91 -13.66
C GLU A 272 1.85 5.94 -15.20
N ILE A 273 0.66 5.81 -15.76
CA ILE A 273 0.41 5.69 -17.20
C ILE A 273 -0.53 6.81 -17.62
N GLU A 274 -0.03 7.72 -18.46
CA GLU A 274 -0.82 8.76 -19.09
C GLU A 274 -1.49 8.21 -20.35
N LEU A 275 -2.83 8.13 -20.36
CA LEU A 275 -3.56 7.67 -21.55
C LEU A 275 -3.77 8.78 -22.58
N THR A 276 -3.87 10.03 -22.12
CA THR A 276 -4.14 11.21 -22.95
C THR A 276 -3.69 12.47 -22.20
N THR A 277 -3.42 13.54 -22.95
CA THR A 277 -3.22 14.89 -22.41
C THR A 277 -4.49 15.74 -22.39
N GLU A 278 -5.60 15.21 -22.93
CA GLU A 278 -6.91 15.88 -22.84
C GLU A 278 -7.35 15.92 -21.37
N ASP A 279 -7.95 17.05 -20.96
CA ASP A 279 -8.32 17.30 -19.56
C ASP A 279 -9.59 18.14 -19.51
N SER A 280 -10.48 17.86 -18.56
CA SER A 280 -11.72 18.64 -18.37
C SER A 280 -11.47 20.00 -17.70
N LEU A 281 -10.32 20.15 -17.04
CA LEU A 281 -9.88 21.35 -16.31
C LEU A 281 -8.51 21.83 -16.83
N PRO A 282 -8.35 22.09 -18.14
CA PRO A 282 -7.05 22.35 -18.76
C PRO A 282 -6.40 23.66 -18.31
N ASN A 283 -7.17 24.55 -17.68
CA ASN A 283 -6.75 25.87 -17.22
C ASN A 283 -6.52 25.93 -15.70
N THR A 284 -6.45 24.78 -15.02
CA THR A 284 -6.11 24.76 -13.61
C THR A 284 -4.75 25.40 -13.34
N THR A 285 -4.67 26.12 -12.24
CA THR A 285 -3.46 26.82 -11.79
C THR A 285 -2.59 25.95 -10.88
N LEU A 286 -3.11 24.82 -10.40
CA LEU A 286 -2.47 24.00 -9.36
C LEU A 286 -1.36 23.09 -9.87
N ARG A 287 -1.41 22.73 -11.15
CA ARG A 287 -0.50 21.78 -11.79
C ARG A 287 -0.48 21.96 -13.31
N PRO A 288 0.59 21.57 -14.01
CA PRO A 288 0.64 21.61 -15.47
C PRO A 288 -0.51 20.81 -16.08
N ARG A 289 -1.32 21.48 -16.91
CA ARG A 289 -2.44 20.93 -17.69
C ARG A 289 -2.55 21.69 -19.02
N GLY A 290 -3.27 21.12 -19.98
CA GLY A 290 -3.59 21.77 -21.26
C GLY A 290 -2.36 22.31 -22.00
N SER A 291 -2.38 23.61 -22.29
CA SER A 291 -1.33 24.27 -23.11
C SER A 291 0.08 24.17 -22.53
N ALA A 292 0.23 24.02 -21.22
CA ALA A 292 1.54 23.90 -20.58
C ALA A 292 2.27 22.60 -20.94
N ILE A 293 1.52 21.56 -21.31
CA ILE A 293 2.03 20.22 -21.66
C ILE A 293 2.09 20.06 -23.18
N GLY A 294 1.10 20.63 -23.89
CA GLY A 294 0.88 20.36 -25.31
C GLY A 294 0.07 19.07 -25.53
N ARG A 295 -0.07 18.67 -26.80
CA ARG A 295 -0.79 17.44 -27.18
C ARG A 295 0.19 16.29 -27.44
N ARG A 296 -0.10 15.13 -26.89
CA ARG A 296 0.64 13.87 -27.16
C ARG A 296 -0.15 12.82 -27.94
N GLY A 297 -1.43 13.09 -28.21
CA GLY A 297 -2.34 12.10 -28.77
C GLY A 297 -2.83 11.13 -27.70
N LEU A 298 -3.35 10.00 -28.17
CA LEU A 298 -3.92 8.94 -27.36
C LEU A 298 -2.94 7.77 -27.30
N MET A 299 -2.76 7.18 -26.11
CA MET A 299 -2.01 5.95 -25.97
C MET A 299 -2.73 4.83 -26.72
N SER A 300 -2.07 4.23 -27.72
CA SER A 300 -2.68 3.11 -28.45
C SER A 300 -2.90 1.89 -27.55
N MET A 301 -4.00 1.15 -27.77
CA MET A 301 -4.25 -0.11 -27.07
C MET A 301 -3.11 -1.12 -27.25
N ASP A 302 -2.45 -1.19 -28.40
CA ASP A 302 -1.34 -2.13 -28.63
C ASP A 302 -0.11 -1.81 -27.77
N MET A 303 0.24 -0.54 -27.63
CA MET A 303 1.30 -0.11 -26.72
C MET A 303 0.92 -0.40 -25.26
N TYR A 304 -0.32 -0.10 -24.88
CA TYR A 304 -0.82 -0.38 -23.54
C TYR A 304 -0.77 -1.87 -23.21
N LYS A 305 -1.23 -2.75 -24.11
CA LYS A 305 -1.17 -4.21 -23.93
C LYS A 305 0.25 -4.70 -23.68
N ARG A 306 1.21 -4.30 -24.53
CA ARG A 306 2.62 -4.68 -24.35
C ARG A 306 3.16 -4.27 -22.97
N LEU A 307 2.86 -3.03 -22.55
CA LEU A 307 3.26 -2.51 -21.24
C LEU A 307 2.63 -3.31 -20.09
N ILE A 308 1.33 -3.57 -20.17
CA ILE A 308 0.60 -4.31 -19.13
C ILE A 308 1.06 -5.77 -19.06
N ASP A 309 1.33 -6.43 -20.18
CA ASP A 309 1.80 -7.81 -20.21
C ASP A 309 3.18 -7.94 -19.54
N GLU A 310 4.07 -6.96 -19.75
CA GLU A 310 5.33 -6.90 -19.00
C GLU A 310 5.06 -6.75 -17.50
N LEU A 311 4.23 -5.79 -17.08
CA LEU A 311 3.95 -5.51 -15.67
C LEU A 311 3.26 -6.66 -14.96
N ALA A 312 2.39 -7.40 -15.65
CA ALA A 312 1.69 -8.57 -15.12
C ALA A 312 2.61 -9.75 -14.78
N SER A 313 3.86 -9.75 -15.27
CA SER A 313 4.86 -10.75 -14.87
C SER A 313 5.32 -10.62 -13.41
N ARG A 314 5.03 -9.47 -12.79
CA ARG A 314 5.36 -9.15 -11.39
C ARG A 314 4.08 -9.18 -10.54
N ASP A 315 4.09 -9.96 -9.47
CA ASP A 315 2.91 -10.23 -8.64
C ASP A 315 2.56 -9.15 -7.60
N ASP A 316 3.30 -8.04 -7.61
CA ASP A 316 3.09 -6.85 -6.80
C ASP A 316 3.18 -5.53 -7.60
N ALA A 317 3.07 -5.59 -8.93
CA ALA A 317 3.07 -4.41 -9.80
C ALA A 317 1.78 -3.57 -9.66
N ARG A 318 1.96 -2.26 -9.47
CA ARG A 318 0.87 -1.29 -9.38
C ARG A 318 0.85 -0.38 -10.58
N ILE A 319 -0.33 -0.11 -11.11
CA ILE A 319 -0.52 0.90 -12.15
C ILE A 319 -1.45 2.01 -11.67
N ILE A 320 -1.12 3.23 -12.05
CA ILE A 320 -1.97 4.41 -11.88
C ILE A 320 -2.31 4.92 -13.27
N LEU A 321 -3.57 4.81 -13.70
CA LEU A 321 -4.04 5.53 -14.87
C LEU A 321 -4.21 7.00 -14.47
N GLY A 322 -3.34 7.86 -14.97
CA GLY A 322 -3.18 9.22 -14.48
C GLY A 322 -2.33 10.06 -15.43
N GLY A 323 -1.26 10.65 -14.91
CA GLY A 323 -0.40 11.57 -15.66
C GLY A 323 -0.95 13.00 -15.70
N PHE A 324 -0.73 13.68 -16.82
CA PHE A 324 -1.00 15.12 -16.96
C PHE A 324 -2.25 15.45 -17.78
N GLY A 325 -3.03 14.45 -18.18
CA GLY A 325 -4.43 14.61 -18.60
C GLY A 325 -5.41 13.87 -17.68
N ASP A 326 -6.65 13.72 -18.12
CA ASP A 326 -7.67 12.92 -17.44
C ASP A 326 -7.87 11.60 -18.19
N PRO A 327 -7.55 10.44 -17.58
CA PRO A 327 -7.67 9.14 -18.26
C PRO A 327 -9.10 8.86 -18.72
N LEU A 328 -10.13 9.44 -18.06
CA LEU A 328 -11.53 9.21 -18.43
C LEU A 328 -11.92 9.84 -19.78
N LEU A 329 -11.04 10.68 -20.35
CA LEU A 329 -11.22 11.26 -21.69
C LEU A 329 -10.63 10.40 -22.81
N HIS A 330 -9.95 9.30 -22.49
CA HIS A 330 -9.49 8.35 -23.50
C HIS A 330 -10.62 7.38 -23.89
N PRO A 331 -11.05 7.28 -25.16
CA PRO A 331 -12.25 6.51 -25.54
C PRO A 331 -12.19 5.02 -25.16
N GLU A 332 -11.00 4.43 -25.14
CA GLU A 332 -10.79 3.02 -24.78
C GLU A 332 -10.41 2.79 -23.31
N TRP A 333 -10.42 3.80 -22.44
CA TRP A 333 -10.01 3.64 -21.04
C TRP A 333 -10.77 2.51 -20.30
N PRO A 334 -12.08 2.25 -20.52
CA PRO A 334 -12.77 1.15 -19.85
C PRO A 334 -12.19 -0.22 -20.25
N VAL A 335 -11.84 -0.37 -21.53
CA VAL A 335 -11.25 -1.60 -22.08
C VAL A 335 -9.82 -1.78 -21.57
N MET A 336 -9.06 -0.69 -21.44
CA MET A 336 -7.70 -0.70 -20.88
C MET A 336 -7.69 -1.12 -19.41
N VAL A 337 -8.63 -0.63 -18.59
CA VAL A 337 -8.76 -1.06 -17.18
C VAL A 337 -9.13 -2.53 -17.10
N ALA A 338 -10.12 -2.98 -17.89
CA ALA A 338 -10.53 -4.38 -17.91
C ALA A 338 -9.37 -5.30 -18.33
N TYR A 339 -8.58 -4.89 -19.34
CA TYR A 339 -7.41 -5.62 -19.78
C TYR A 339 -6.35 -5.76 -18.67
N ALA A 340 -6.01 -4.66 -17.97
CA ALA A 340 -5.05 -4.71 -16.87
C ALA A 340 -5.48 -5.65 -15.75
N ARG A 341 -6.77 -5.65 -15.39
CA ARG A 341 -7.29 -6.61 -14.40
C ARG A 341 -7.18 -8.04 -14.90
N GLN A 342 -7.58 -8.29 -16.16
CA GLN A 342 -7.55 -9.63 -16.77
C GLN A 342 -6.13 -10.17 -16.89
N ALA A 343 -5.16 -9.31 -17.22
CA ALA A 343 -3.74 -9.67 -17.31
C ALA A 343 -3.15 -10.06 -15.94
N GLY A 344 -3.79 -9.69 -14.83
CA GLY A 344 -3.35 -10.03 -13.48
C GLY A 344 -2.54 -8.94 -12.78
N VAL A 345 -2.63 -7.68 -13.22
CA VAL A 345 -1.99 -6.55 -12.53
C VAL A 345 -2.47 -6.49 -11.08
N PHE A 346 -1.52 -6.42 -10.15
CA PHE A 346 -1.77 -6.54 -8.72
C PHE A 346 -2.63 -5.38 -8.19
N GLY A 347 -2.24 -4.14 -8.46
CA GLY A 347 -2.99 -2.94 -8.04
C GLY A 347 -3.30 -2.00 -9.19
N ILE A 348 -4.56 -1.53 -9.27
CA ILE A 348 -5.02 -0.58 -10.28
C ILE A 348 -5.65 0.63 -9.60
N ALA A 349 -5.09 1.81 -9.83
CA ALA A 349 -5.68 3.09 -9.45
C ALA A 349 -6.04 3.92 -10.68
N VAL A 350 -7.08 4.75 -10.54
CA VAL A 350 -7.44 5.77 -11.52
C VAL A 350 -7.42 7.14 -10.85
N ARG A 351 -6.67 8.08 -11.41
CA ARG A 351 -6.57 9.46 -10.95
C ARG A 351 -7.25 10.39 -11.96
N THR A 352 -8.31 11.08 -11.54
CA THR A 352 -9.19 11.85 -12.44
C THR A 352 -9.56 13.20 -11.84
N THR A 353 -9.99 14.15 -12.68
CA THR A 353 -10.62 15.41 -12.23
C THR A 353 -12.03 15.19 -11.66
N GLY A 354 -12.62 14.02 -11.92
CA GLY A 354 -13.98 13.69 -11.48
C GLY A 354 -15.09 14.33 -12.33
N VAL A 355 -14.76 15.19 -13.30
CA VAL A 355 -15.77 15.87 -14.14
C VAL A 355 -16.48 14.87 -15.05
N LYS A 356 -15.74 13.90 -15.62
CA LYS A 356 -16.24 12.83 -16.51
C LYS A 356 -16.56 11.52 -15.78
N LEU A 357 -16.74 11.58 -14.48
CA LEU A 357 -17.10 10.43 -13.65
C LEU A 357 -18.63 10.22 -13.65
N ASP A 358 -19.18 9.98 -14.83
CA ASP A 358 -20.61 9.72 -15.04
C ASP A 358 -20.98 8.24 -14.83
N ALA A 359 -22.25 7.87 -15.01
CA ALA A 359 -22.73 6.51 -14.75
C ALA A 359 -21.99 5.42 -15.57
N PRO A 360 -21.71 5.60 -16.88
CA PRO A 360 -20.83 4.69 -17.62
C PRO A 360 -19.44 4.56 -17.02
N ALA A 361 -18.83 5.68 -16.59
CA ALA A 361 -17.51 5.63 -15.97
C ALA A 361 -17.52 4.90 -14.63
N ILE A 362 -18.55 5.12 -13.81
CA ILE A 362 -18.73 4.41 -12.54
C ILE A 362 -18.84 2.91 -12.78
N ASP A 363 -19.59 2.47 -13.79
CA ASP A 363 -19.70 1.05 -14.14
C ASP A 363 -18.36 0.46 -14.60
N ALA A 364 -17.62 1.20 -15.42
CA ALA A 364 -16.29 0.83 -15.91
C ALA A 364 -15.22 0.74 -14.81
N LEU A 365 -15.37 1.47 -13.69
CA LEU A 365 -14.50 1.33 -12.52
C LEU A 365 -14.86 0.09 -11.67
N MET A 366 -16.16 -0.20 -11.52
CA MET A 366 -16.64 -1.24 -10.61
C MET A 366 -16.57 -2.64 -11.21
N THR A 367 -16.91 -2.80 -12.48
CA THR A 367 -16.92 -4.11 -13.17
C THR A 367 -15.57 -4.84 -13.08
N PRO A 368 -14.42 -4.23 -13.43
CA PRO A 368 -13.09 -4.84 -13.26
C PRO A 368 -12.53 -4.69 -11.83
N ARG A 369 -13.28 -4.09 -10.90
CA ARG A 369 -12.88 -3.81 -9.51
C ARG A 369 -11.57 -3.03 -9.44
N VAL A 370 -11.57 -1.79 -9.93
CA VAL A 370 -10.46 -0.85 -9.69
C VAL A 370 -10.25 -0.71 -8.19
N ASP A 371 -8.99 -0.79 -7.72
CA ASP A 371 -8.69 -0.78 -6.29
C ASP A 371 -8.90 0.61 -5.68
N VAL A 372 -8.45 1.66 -6.39
CA VAL A 372 -8.47 3.05 -5.90
C VAL A 372 -8.95 4.02 -6.97
N LEU A 373 -9.86 4.90 -6.57
CA LEU A 373 -10.27 6.07 -7.34
C LEU A 373 -9.79 7.33 -6.61
N ASN A 374 -8.81 8.02 -7.17
CA ASN A 374 -8.30 9.28 -6.64
C ASN A 374 -8.91 10.46 -7.42
N VAL A 375 -9.76 11.25 -6.75
CA VAL A 375 -10.44 12.40 -7.37
C VAL A 375 -9.76 13.70 -6.94
N LEU A 376 -9.33 14.48 -7.93
CA LEU A 376 -8.70 15.79 -7.78
C LEU A 376 -9.75 16.88 -7.55
N VAL A 377 -10.27 16.95 -6.32
CA VAL A 377 -11.34 17.88 -5.96
C VAL A 377 -10.80 19.28 -5.74
N ASP A 378 -9.64 19.39 -5.06
CA ASP A 378 -8.83 20.60 -4.88
C ASP A 378 -9.49 21.82 -4.20
N ALA A 379 -10.79 21.78 -3.92
CA ALA A 379 -11.52 22.82 -3.20
C ALA A 379 -12.69 22.22 -2.42
N MET A 380 -13.06 22.85 -1.31
CA MET A 380 -14.26 22.54 -0.54
C MET A 380 -15.47 23.35 -1.03
N THR A 381 -15.24 24.53 -1.63
CA THR A 381 -16.31 25.42 -2.10
C THR A 381 -16.28 25.66 -3.61
N PRO A 382 -17.44 25.93 -4.25
CA PRO A 382 -17.50 26.35 -5.66
C PRO A 382 -16.70 27.63 -5.95
N ALA A 383 -16.58 28.54 -4.98
CA ALA A 383 -15.82 29.77 -5.14
C ALA A 383 -14.32 29.48 -5.31
N THR A 384 -13.73 28.71 -4.39
CA THR A 384 -12.32 28.30 -4.46
C THR A 384 -12.06 27.44 -5.69
N TYR A 385 -12.97 26.53 -6.03
CA TYR A 385 -12.89 25.71 -7.25
C TYR A 385 -12.76 26.56 -8.51
N ARG A 386 -13.62 27.58 -8.68
CA ARG A 386 -13.55 28.52 -9.82
C ARG A 386 -12.23 29.30 -9.84
N ILE A 387 -11.68 29.66 -8.68
CA ILE A 387 -10.39 30.36 -8.59
C ILE A 387 -9.26 29.46 -9.09
N VAL A 388 -9.19 28.21 -8.61
CA VAL A 388 -8.04 27.33 -8.87
C VAL A 388 -8.13 26.60 -10.21
N HIS A 389 -9.33 26.18 -10.64
CA HIS A 389 -9.54 25.44 -11.90
C HIS A 389 -9.98 26.30 -13.09
N LYS A 390 -10.44 27.54 -12.85
CA LYS A 390 -11.05 28.41 -13.88
C LYS A 390 -12.25 27.74 -14.58
N ALA A 391 -13.00 26.92 -13.85
CA ALA A 391 -14.17 26.18 -14.30
C ALA A 391 -15.23 26.12 -13.19
N ASP A 392 -16.49 25.86 -13.54
CA ASP A 392 -17.62 25.81 -12.60
C ASP A 392 -18.24 24.40 -12.55
N CYS A 393 -17.41 23.42 -12.15
CA CYS A 393 -17.79 22.01 -12.11
C CYS A 393 -17.81 21.41 -10.70
N HIS A 394 -17.61 22.22 -9.66
CA HIS A 394 -17.50 21.73 -8.27
C HIS A 394 -18.70 20.87 -7.85
N GLN A 395 -19.92 21.37 -8.05
CA GLN A 395 -21.15 20.65 -7.67
C GLN A 395 -21.29 19.33 -8.44
N GLN A 396 -20.92 19.31 -9.72
CA GLN A 396 -20.91 18.10 -10.55
C GLN A 396 -19.92 17.06 -10.01
N VAL A 397 -18.69 17.49 -9.67
CA VAL A 397 -17.66 16.58 -9.13
C VAL A 397 -18.11 15.99 -7.80
N VAL A 398 -18.66 16.80 -6.89
CA VAL A 398 -19.21 16.31 -5.62
C VAL A 398 -20.33 15.29 -5.87
N ALA A 399 -21.30 15.61 -6.74
CA ALA A 399 -22.39 14.69 -7.08
C ALA A 399 -21.89 13.37 -7.69
N ASN A 400 -20.85 13.43 -8.53
CA ASN A 400 -20.23 12.23 -9.12
C ASN A 400 -19.57 11.35 -8.05
N ILE A 401 -18.85 11.95 -7.09
CA ILE A 401 -18.25 11.20 -5.96
C ILE A 401 -19.36 10.52 -5.14
N GLU A 402 -20.44 11.24 -4.84
CA GLU A 402 -21.58 10.67 -4.11
C GLU A 402 -22.25 9.52 -4.85
N ALA A 403 -22.34 9.60 -6.19
CA ALA A 403 -22.85 8.52 -7.02
C ALA A 403 -21.97 7.26 -6.95
N VAL A 404 -20.64 7.41 -6.90
CA VAL A 404 -19.72 6.27 -6.70
C VAL A 404 -19.93 5.66 -5.32
N CYS A 405 -20.01 6.48 -4.27
CA CYS A 405 -20.30 6.00 -2.90
C CYS A 405 -21.61 5.22 -2.83
N ALA A 406 -22.67 5.74 -3.46
CA ALA A 406 -23.97 5.09 -3.51
C ALA A 406 -23.90 3.75 -4.27
N ALA A 407 -23.18 3.70 -5.38
CA ALA A 407 -22.99 2.48 -6.16
C ALA A 407 -22.18 1.42 -5.41
N ASN A 408 -21.14 1.80 -4.64
CA ASN A 408 -20.38 0.88 -3.76
C ASN A 408 -21.33 0.23 -2.74
N HIS A 409 -22.18 1.04 -2.11
CA HIS A 409 -23.16 0.57 -1.13
C HIS A 409 -24.20 -0.37 -1.75
N GLN A 410 -24.81 0.03 -2.89
CA GLN A 410 -25.83 -0.75 -3.59
C GLN A 410 -25.29 -2.11 -4.07
N ARG A 411 -24.04 -2.16 -4.52
CA ARG A 411 -23.40 -3.39 -5.01
C ARG A 411 -22.79 -4.23 -3.89
N GLN A 412 -22.80 -3.74 -2.64
CA GLN A 412 -22.11 -4.35 -1.50
C GLN A 412 -20.63 -4.64 -1.82
N GLN A 413 -20.00 -3.72 -2.56
CA GLN A 413 -18.61 -3.81 -2.99
C GLN A 413 -17.83 -2.64 -2.39
N PRO A 414 -16.73 -2.91 -1.65
CA PRO A 414 -15.94 -1.83 -1.06
C PRO A 414 -15.09 -1.08 -2.09
N GLN A 415 -14.97 -1.57 -3.32
CA GLN A 415 -14.12 -1.02 -4.36
C GLN A 415 -14.90 -0.23 -5.43
N PRO A 416 -14.34 0.87 -5.96
CA PRO A 416 -13.01 1.41 -5.62
C PRO A 416 -13.00 2.11 -4.26
N LEU A 417 -11.86 2.06 -3.57
CA LEU A 417 -11.60 2.94 -2.43
C LEU A 417 -11.46 4.37 -2.96
N ILE A 418 -12.29 5.28 -2.46
CA ILE A 418 -12.33 6.66 -2.96
C ILE A 418 -11.38 7.51 -2.11
N VAL A 419 -10.48 8.22 -2.77
CA VAL A 419 -9.56 9.18 -2.16
C VAL A 419 -9.86 10.56 -2.74
N CYS A 420 -10.33 11.48 -1.91
CA CYS A 420 -10.49 12.86 -2.31
C CYS A 420 -9.18 13.61 -2.06
N GLU A 421 -8.60 14.19 -3.11
CA GLU A 421 -7.33 14.89 -3.05
C GLU A 421 -7.53 16.41 -3.11
N MET A 422 -6.79 17.13 -2.28
CA MET A 422 -6.64 18.59 -2.37
C MET A 422 -5.17 19.00 -2.34
N ALA A 423 -4.75 19.82 -3.30
CA ALA A 423 -3.46 20.49 -3.23
C ALA A 423 -3.47 21.59 -2.16
N LYS A 424 -2.54 21.55 -1.21
CA LYS A 424 -2.34 22.53 -0.13
C LYS A 424 -1.54 23.74 -0.60
N THR A 425 -2.22 24.72 -1.17
CA THR A 425 -1.62 25.97 -1.68
C THR A 425 -2.01 27.17 -0.83
N ARG A 426 -1.40 28.32 -1.09
CA ARG A 426 -1.83 29.61 -0.49
C ARG A 426 -3.32 29.90 -0.67
N THR A 427 -3.91 29.44 -1.78
CA THR A 427 -5.32 29.68 -2.10
C THR A 427 -6.27 28.72 -1.38
N THR A 428 -5.85 27.47 -1.19
CA THR A 428 -6.71 26.37 -0.70
C THR A 428 -6.51 26.05 0.77
N ILE A 429 -5.42 26.53 1.40
CA ILE A 429 -5.08 26.24 2.79
C ILE A 429 -6.21 26.59 3.78
N GLY A 430 -6.97 27.66 3.52
CA GLY A 430 -8.07 28.10 4.37
C GLY A 430 -9.25 27.12 4.41
N GLU A 431 -9.37 26.23 3.43
CA GLU A 431 -10.43 25.20 3.36
C GLU A 431 -9.93 23.82 3.82
N MET A 432 -8.66 23.67 4.18
CA MET A 432 -8.00 22.37 4.36
C MET A 432 -8.63 21.51 5.44
N GLU A 433 -8.91 22.07 6.62
CA GLU A 433 -9.50 21.34 7.74
C GLU A 433 -10.91 20.85 7.41
N GLN A 434 -11.76 21.75 6.89
CA GLN A 434 -13.11 21.41 6.47
C GLN A 434 -13.11 20.35 5.36
N PHE A 435 -12.22 20.48 4.37
CA PHE A 435 -12.04 19.49 3.31
C PHE A 435 -11.65 18.13 3.88
N PHE A 436 -10.66 18.11 4.77
CA PHE A 436 -10.17 16.89 5.39
C PHE A 436 -11.29 16.18 6.16
N ASP A 437 -11.95 16.88 7.08
CA ASP A 437 -12.97 16.31 7.96
C ASP A 437 -14.19 15.83 7.18
N HIS A 438 -14.64 16.60 6.18
CA HIS A 438 -15.77 16.21 5.33
C HIS A 438 -15.49 14.91 4.57
N TRP A 439 -14.35 14.85 3.86
CA TRP A 439 -14.07 13.73 2.97
C TRP A 439 -13.58 12.49 3.70
N ILE A 440 -12.81 12.61 4.80
CA ILE A 440 -12.43 11.45 5.61
C ILE A 440 -13.66 10.80 6.25
N ALA A 441 -14.63 11.58 6.73
CA ALA A 441 -15.87 11.05 7.28
C ALA A 441 -16.74 10.37 6.20
N LYS A 442 -16.77 10.93 4.99
CA LYS A 442 -17.60 10.43 3.88
C LYS A 442 -17.02 9.19 3.19
N THR A 443 -15.71 9.17 2.95
CA THR A 443 -15.04 8.16 2.09
C THR A 443 -14.04 7.28 2.83
N GLY A 444 -13.67 7.65 4.06
CA GLY A 444 -12.66 6.97 4.86
C GLY A 444 -11.22 7.27 4.44
N SER A 445 -10.98 7.97 3.32
CA SER A 445 -9.65 8.35 2.85
C SER A 445 -9.64 9.75 2.25
N VAL A 446 -8.66 10.57 2.63
CA VAL A 446 -8.45 11.91 2.07
C VAL A 446 -6.96 12.14 1.93
N TYR A 447 -6.55 12.84 0.88
CA TYR A 447 -5.14 13.16 0.64
C TYR A 447 -4.94 14.66 0.50
N ILE A 448 -4.12 15.23 1.39
CA ILE A 448 -3.69 16.62 1.30
C ILE A 448 -2.31 16.64 0.65
N ALA A 449 -2.27 16.91 -0.64
CA ALA A 449 -1.04 16.92 -1.42
C ALA A 449 -0.29 18.26 -1.23
N GLY A 450 1.01 18.20 -0.97
CA GLY A 450 1.84 19.40 -1.16
C GLY A 450 1.90 19.77 -2.64
N PRO A 451 1.79 21.05 -3.04
CA PRO A 451 2.00 21.43 -4.43
C PRO A 451 3.45 21.15 -4.85
N SER A 452 3.66 20.91 -6.14
CA SER A 452 5.00 20.78 -6.72
C SER A 452 5.21 21.91 -7.74
N HIS A 453 6.41 22.49 -7.72
CA HIS A 453 6.87 23.41 -8.76
C HIS A 453 7.53 22.68 -9.96
N TYR A 454 7.50 21.33 -9.98
CA TYR A 454 8.03 20.48 -11.06
C TYR A 454 9.48 20.79 -11.42
N ALA A 455 10.38 20.73 -10.43
CA ALA A 455 11.78 21.16 -10.57
C ALA A 455 11.91 22.58 -11.18
N ARG A 456 11.14 23.54 -10.65
CA ARG A 456 11.05 24.96 -11.07
C ARG A 456 10.50 25.21 -12.47
N GLN A 457 9.87 24.23 -13.09
CA GLN A 457 9.18 24.40 -14.38
C GLN A 457 7.75 24.95 -14.22
N TRP A 458 7.21 24.95 -13.00
CA TRP A 458 5.88 25.44 -12.65
C TRP A 458 5.96 26.46 -11.50
N PRO A 459 4.99 27.38 -11.36
CA PRO A 459 4.99 28.33 -10.26
C PRO A 459 5.04 27.70 -8.86
N GLU A 460 5.69 28.40 -7.92
CA GLU A 460 5.77 28.02 -6.52
C GLU A 460 4.48 28.38 -5.77
N LEU A 461 3.68 27.36 -5.44
CA LEU A 461 2.37 27.52 -4.81
C LEU A 461 2.34 27.14 -3.32
N ALA A 462 3.42 26.55 -2.80
CA ALA A 462 3.50 26.09 -1.43
C ALA A 462 3.38 27.25 -0.44
N VAL A 463 2.76 26.97 0.70
CA VAL A 463 2.72 27.91 1.83
C VAL A 463 4.11 28.04 2.46
N MET A 464 4.81 26.91 2.58
CA MET A 464 6.18 26.77 3.06
C MET A 464 6.80 25.52 2.46
N SER A 465 8.14 25.46 2.36
CA SER A 465 8.83 24.23 1.94
C SER A 465 8.72 23.21 3.08
N MET A 466 8.28 22.00 2.71
CA MET A 466 8.24 20.84 3.61
C MET A 466 9.42 19.89 3.37
N ALA A 467 10.33 20.24 2.46
CA ALA A 467 11.50 19.44 2.19
C ALA A 467 12.43 19.42 3.42
N PRO A 468 12.91 18.24 3.85
CA PRO A 468 13.90 18.17 4.92
C PRO A 468 15.16 18.95 4.56
N PRO A 469 15.89 19.50 5.55
CA PRO A 469 17.06 20.33 5.31
C PRO A 469 18.23 19.56 4.69
N ALA A 470 18.35 18.27 5.01
CA ALA A 470 19.38 17.39 4.47
C ALA A 470 18.81 16.56 3.31
N ARG A 471 19.32 16.79 2.10
CA ARG A 471 18.95 16.04 0.89
C ARG A 471 19.48 14.60 0.98
N ALA A 472 18.61 13.64 0.69
CA ALA A 472 18.97 12.24 0.49
C ALA A 472 18.62 11.75 -0.93
N ALA A 473 18.98 10.50 -1.23
CA ALA A 473 18.54 9.82 -2.44
C ALA A 473 17.00 9.77 -2.50
N CYS A 474 16.44 10.09 -3.66
CA CYS A 474 14.99 10.07 -3.88
C CYS A 474 14.53 8.61 -3.99
N HIS A 475 13.63 8.17 -3.12
CA HIS A 475 13.11 6.80 -3.16
C HIS A 475 12.36 6.49 -4.48
N ARG A 476 11.66 7.48 -5.02
CA ARG A 476 10.80 7.33 -6.20
C ARG A 476 11.55 6.84 -7.44
N VAL A 477 12.82 7.23 -7.64
CA VAL A 477 13.62 6.75 -8.79
C VAL A 477 14.10 5.29 -8.66
N PHE A 478 13.84 4.65 -7.52
CA PHE A 478 14.12 3.23 -7.28
C PHE A 478 12.87 2.36 -7.33
N SER A 479 11.68 2.94 -7.18
CA SER A 479 10.42 2.18 -7.08
C SER A 479 9.41 2.46 -8.20
N ARG A 480 9.46 3.65 -8.82
CA ARG A 480 8.42 4.07 -9.77
C ARG A 480 8.91 4.86 -10.97
N THR A 481 8.06 4.93 -12.00
CA THR A 481 8.30 5.66 -13.26
C THR A 481 7.00 6.19 -13.85
N LEU A 482 7.07 7.10 -14.82
CA LEU A 482 5.92 7.59 -15.59
C LEU A 482 6.07 7.22 -17.07
N VAL A 483 4.99 6.73 -17.67
CA VAL A 483 4.84 6.51 -19.11
C VAL A 483 3.87 7.56 -19.67
N LEU A 484 4.34 8.35 -20.64
CA LEU A 484 3.55 9.39 -21.30
C LEU A 484 2.66 8.80 -22.41
N ALA A 485 1.62 9.52 -22.83
CA ALA A 485 0.65 9.03 -23.81
C ALA A 485 1.26 8.68 -25.18
N ASP A 486 2.39 9.29 -25.53
CA ASP A 486 3.13 9.00 -26.77
C ASP A 486 4.19 7.88 -26.62
N GLY A 487 4.24 7.22 -25.46
CA GLY A 487 5.13 6.10 -25.19
C GLY A 487 6.50 6.48 -24.64
N ARG A 488 6.82 7.77 -24.52
CA ARG A 488 8.04 8.20 -23.81
C ARG A 488 7.96 7.80 -22.34
N VAL A 489 9.06 7.30 -21.79
CA VAL A 489 9.18 6.93 -20.37
C VAL A 489 10.07 7.94 -19.68
N THR A 490 9.64 8.52 -18.57
CA THR A 490 10.43 9.48 -17.78
C THR A 490 10.82 8.87 -16.43
N ALA A 491 11.99 9.25 -15.90
CA ALA A 491 12.47 8.75 -14.62
C ALA A 491 11.55 9.10 -13.44
N CYS A 492 10.77 10.19 -13.54
CA CYS A 492 9.70 10.54 -12.61
C CYS A 492 8.73 11.54 -13.25
N ASP A 493 7.64 11.83 -12.55
CA ASP A 493 6.61 12.81 -12.93
C ASP A 493 7.08 14.27 -12.95
N GLN A 494 8.26 14.58 -12.40
CA GLN A 494 8.78 15.96 -12.46
C GLN A 494 9.12 16.38 -13.89
N ASP A 495 9.43 15.43 -14.77
CA ASP A 495 9.60 15.67 -16.20
C ASP A 495 8.25 15.64 -16.94
N TYR A 496 7.30 16.48 -16.51
CA TYR A 496 5.95 16.47 -17.08
C TYR A 496 5.90 16.78 -18.58
N LYS A 497 6.97 17.35 -19.16
CA LYS A 497 7.11 17.63 -20.61
C LYS A 497 7.68 16.44 -21.39
N GLY A 498 8.33 15.49 -20.70
CA GLY A 498 9.07 14.39 -21.32
C GLY A 498 10.32 14.86 -22.06
N SER A 499 10.96 15.95 -21.59
CA SER A 499 12.17 16.52 -22.23
C SER A 499 13.44 15.74 -21.88
N HIS A 500 13.40 14.95 -20.81
CA HIS A 500 14.49 14.14 -20.28
C HIS A 500 14.03 12.68 -20.11
N ALA A 501 13.22 12.20 -21.06
CA ALA A 501 12.78 10.80 -21.11
C ALA A 501 14.00 9.85 -21.11
N ILE A 502 13.89 8.75 -20.37
CA ILE A 502 14.91 7.69 -20.32
C ILE A 502 14.83 6.76 -21.54
N GLY A 503 13.76 6.87 -22.34
CA GLY A 503 13.56 6.16 -23.61
C GLY A 503 12.10 6.18 -24.05
N SER A 504 11.75 5.28 -24.98
CA SER A 504 10.42 5.16 -25.57
C SER A 504 10.00 3.69 -25.71
N LEU A 505 8.73 3.39 -25.41
CA LEU A 505 8.11 2.07 -25.63
C LEU A 505 7.86 1.75 -27.12
N ALA A 506 8.08 2.72 -28.02
CA ALA A 506 8.09 2.46 -29.45
C ALA A 506 9.29 1.57 -29.85
N ASP A 507 10.44 1.78 -29.21
CA ASP A 507 11.72 1.19 -29.61
C ASP A 507 12.26 0.19 -28.60
N SER A 508 11.64 0.05 -27.43
CA SER A 508 12.14 -0.76 -26.31
C SER A 508 11.02 -1.26 -25.40
N THR A 509 11.36 -2.19 -24.51
CA THR A 509 10.49 -2.69 -23.44
C THR A 509 10.66 -1.85 -22.17
N LEU A 510 9.65 -1.82 -21.29
CA LEU A 510 9.76 -1.07 -20.04
C LEU A 510 10.91 -1.60 -19.17
N SER A 511 11.01 -2.93 -19.07
CA SER A 511 12.09 -3.62 -18.37
C SER A 511 13.48 -3.18 -18.83
N SER A 512 13.70 -3.09 -20.15
CA SER A 512 14.99 -2.67 -20.73
C SER A 512 15.32 -1.21 -20.41
N LEU A 513 14.31 -0.32 -20.41
CA LEU A 513 14.50 1.09 -20.07
C LEU A 513 14.76 1.27 -18.56
N TRP A 514 14.04 0.53 -17.72
CA TRP A 514 14.15 0.60 -16.26
C TRP A 514 15.49 0.07 -15.73
N ALA A 515 16.01 -1.00 -16.31
CA ALA A 515 17.35 -1.54 -16.04
C ALA A 515 18.45 -0.89 -16.89
N GLY A 516 18.07 0.03 -17.78
CA GLY A 516 18.95 0.60 -18.80
C GLY A 516 19.98 1.61 -18.27
N PRO A 517 20.94 2.01 -19.11
CA PRO A 517 22.01 2.94 -18.72
C PRO A 517 21.51 4.30 -18.24
N ALA A 518 20.45 4.85 -18.86
CA ALA A 518 19.91 6.15 -18.49
C ALA A 518 19.36 6.14 -17.04
N MET A 519 18.53 5.15 -16.71
CA MET A 519 17.99 5.03 -15.35
C MET A 519 19.05 4.66 -14.33
N THR A 520 20.03 3.83 -14.72
CA THR A 520 21.20 3.50 -13.89
C THR A 520 22.03 4.76 -13.55
N ALA A 521 22.24 5.65 -14.52
CA ALA A 521 22.94 6.92 -14.29
C ALA A 521 22.18 7.82 -13.30
N VAL A 522 20.84 7.90 -13.41
CA VAL A 522 19.99 8.64 -12.46
C VAL A 522 20.17 8.10 -11.04
N ARG A 523 20.06 6.78 -10.85
CA ARG A 523 20.17 6.15 -9.53
C ARG A 523 21.56 6.28 -8.93
N ARG A 524 22.61 6.00 -9.71
CA ARG A 524 24.00 6.15 -9.26
C ARG A 524 24.29 7.57 -8.81
N SER A 525 23.84 8.58 -9.56
CA SER A 525 23.99 9.97 -9.17
C SER A 525 23.30 10.31 -7.84
N HIS A 526 22.18 9.66 -7.50
CA HIS A 526 21.53 9.81 -6.19
C HIS A 526 22.29 9.13 -5.06
N LEU A 527 22.82 7.93 -5.30
CA LEU A 527 23.63 7.19 -4.32
C LEU A 527 24.96 7.91 -4.04
N ASP A 528 25.56 8.50 -5.08
CA ASP A 528 26.78 9.32 -4.98
C ASP A 528 26.54 10.71 -4.35
N GLY A 529 25.28 11.09 -4.08
CA GLY A 529 24.92 12.42 -3.56
C GLY A 529 25.09 13.58 -4.55
N ARG A 530 25.23 13.31 -5.85
CA ARG A 530 25.42 14.32 -6.91
C ARG A 530 24.09 14.86 -7.46
N PHE A 531 23.07 14.00 -7.55
CA PHE A 531 21.72 14.32 -8.05
C PHE A 531 21.64 14.91 -9.46
N ASP A 532 22.73 14.87 -10.23
CA ASP A 532 22.91 15.42 -11.58
C ASP A 532 22.57 14.44 -12.72
N GLY A 533 22.12 13.22 -12.40
CA GLY A 533 21.78 12.20 -13.41
C GLY A 533 20.61 12.57 -14.33
N THR A 534 19.83 13.59 -13.96
CA THR A 534 18.90 14.31 -14.82
C THR A 534 18.94 15.79 -14.48
N PRO A 535 18.80 16.71 -15.46
CA PRO A 535 18.82 18.16 -15.21
C PRO A 535 17.78 18.66 -14.19
N LEU A 536 16.72 17.89 -13.94
CA LEU A 536 15.63 18.28 -13.04
C LEU A 536 15.92 17.96 -11.57
N CYS A 537 16.71 16.92 -11.28
CA CYS A 537 16.88 16.42 -9.92
C CYS A 537 17.56 17.40 -8.95
N PRO A 538 18.57 18.21 -9.35
CA PRO A 538 19.19 19.19 -8.45
C PRO A 538 18.21 20.28 -8.00
N MET A 539 17.17 20.56 -8.79
CA MET A 539 16.19 21.61 -8.53
C MET A 539 14.88 21.08 -7.93
N CYS A 540 14.79 19.77 -7.68
CA CYS A 540 13.57 19.11 -7.22
C CYS A 540 13.50 19.10 -5.68
N GLU A 541 12.36 19.49 -5.11
CA GLU A 541 12.09 19.44 -3.66
C GLU A 541 11.21 18.25 -3.24
N GLU A 542 10.82 17.41 -4.20
CA GLU A 542 9.84 16.32 -4.05
C GLU A 542 10.46 14.97 -3.67
N TRP A 543 11.78 14.94 -3.45
CA TRP A 543 12.58 13.74 -3.26
C TRP A 543 12.29 12.96 -1.96
N ASN A 544 11.75 13.65 -0.95
CA ASN A 544 11.39 13.10 0.36
C ASN A 544 10.00 12.45 0.36
N ARG A 545 9.24 12.63 -0.71
CA ARG A 545 7.93 12.01 -0.83
C ARG A 545 8.10 10.51 -1.15
N PRO A 546 7.25 9.65 -0.57
CA PRO A 546 7.35 8.20 -0.73
C PRO A 546 7.27 7.73 -2.19
#